data_AF-A0A7W1XUF2-F1
#
_entry.id   AF-A0A7W1XUF2-F1
#
_cell.length_a   1.000
_cell.length_b   1.000
_cell.length_c   1.000
_cell.angle_alpha   90.00
_cell.angle_beta   90.00
_cell.angle_gamma   90.00
#
_symmetry.space_group_name_H-M   'P 1'
#
loop_
_entity.id
_entity.type
_entity.pdbx_description
1 polymer ?
#
loop_
_entity_poly.entity_id
_entity_poly.type
_entity_poly.pdbx_seq_one_letter_code
_entity_poly.pdbx_strand_id
1 'polypeptide(L)' 'MPEARELAKLLVKKPPLAPAYVKYAINQGTEVDLDTCLKLEETYFGLTFATADHIEGIDAFLEKREPRFKGR' A
#
# COMPACT_ATOMS: atom_id res chain seq x y z
N MET A 1 15.17 -14.11 -14.51
CA MET A 1 15.22 -12.71 -14.05
C MET A 1 14.34 -11.73 -14.83
N PRO A 2 13.77 -12.03 -16.02
CA PRO A 2 12.71 -11.20 -16.60
C PRO A 2 11.53 -10.98 -15.65
N GLU A 3 11.11 -12.03 -14.94
CA GLU A 3 9.94 -12.07 -14.07
C GLU A 3 10.10 -11.13 -12.86
N ALA A 4 11.27 -11.16 -12.23
CA ALA A 4 11.61 -10.27 -11.11
C ALA A 4 11.58 -8.79 -11.54
N ARG A 5 12.01 -8.49 -12.78
CA ARG A 5 11.98 -7.12 -13.31
C ARG A 5 10.55 -6.67 -13.63
N GLU A 6 9.69 -7.55 -14.13
CA GLU A 6 8.28 -7.22 -14.36
C GLU A 6 7.55 -6.96 -13.04
N LEU A 7 7.80 -7.77 -12.01
CA LEU A 7 7.25 -7.50 -10.68
C LEU A 7 7.71 -6.16 -10.13
N ALA A 8 9.01 -5.84 -10.25
CA ALA A 8 9.54 -4.55 -9.81
C ALA A 8 8.87 -3.38 -10.54
N LYS A 9 8.64 -3.48 -11.86
CA LYS A 9 7.92 -2.47 -12.65
C LYS A 9 6.48 -2.25 -12.18
N LEU A 10 5.82 -3.28 -11.68
CA LEU A 10 4.47 -3.16 -11.12
C LEU A 10 4.51 -2.46 -9.75
N LEU A 11 5.47 -2.81 -8.91
CA LEU A 11 5.60 -2.27 -7.55
C LEU A 11 5.98 -0.79 -7.53
N VAL A 12 6.86 -0.34 -8.44
CA VAL A 12 7.27 1.08 -8.51
C VAL A 12 6.13 2.02 -8.92
N LYS A 13 5.03 1.50 -9.47
CA LYS A 13 3.82 2.27 -9.80
C LYS A 13 2.87 2.43 -8.62
N LYS A 14 3.14 1.79 -7.48
CA LYS A 14 2.28 1.84 -6.28
C LYS A 14 2.72 2.97 -5.35
N PRO A 15 1.82 3.49 -4.50
CA PRO A 15 2.19 4.47 -3.48
C PRO A 15 3.13 3.83 -2.46
N PRO A 16 4.38 4.28 -2.27
CA PRO A 16 5.42 3.54 -1.54
C PRO A 16 5.06 3.10 -0.12
N LEU A 17 4.25 3.89 0.59
CA LEU A 17 3.85 3.58 1.97
C LEU A 17 2.83 2.43 2.05
N ALA A 18 1.94 2.29 1.06
CA ALA A 18 0.93 1.24 1.08
C ALA A 18 1.51 -0.19 1.05
N PRO A 19 2.39 -0.60 0.10
CA PRO A 19 2.98 -1.92 0.10
C PRO A 19 3.92 -2.14 1.30
N ALA A 20 4.50 -1.07 1.87
CA ALA A 20 5.25 -1.17 3.13
C ALA A 20 4.32 -1.58 4.28
N TYR A 21 3.19 -0.89 4.45
CA TYR A 21 2.18 -1.23 5.46
C TYR A 21 1.57 -2.61 5.24
N VAL A 22 1.27 -3.00 3.99
CA VAL A 22 0.83 -4.37 3.67
C VAL A 22 1.86 -5.40 4.12
N LYS A 23 3.15 -5.16 3.85
CA LYS A 23 4.23 -6.06 4.28
C LYS A 23 4.31 -6.16 5.81
N TYR A 24 4.14 -5.05 6.54
CA TYR A 24 4.10 -5.08 8.00
C TYR A 24 2.88 -5.85 8.53
N ALA A 25 1.69 -5.58 7.98
CA ALA A 25 0.46 -6.27 8.35
C ALA A 25 0.58 -7.78 8.14
N ILE A 26 1.11 -8.23 7.00
CA ILE A 26 1.32 -9.65 6.71
C ILE A 26 2.34 -10.25 7.67
N ASN A 27 3.53 -9.65 7.79
CA ASN A 27 4.61 -10.22 8.59
C ASN A 27 4.29 -10.30 10.09
N GLN A 28 3.51 -9.35 10.62
CA GLN A 28 3.10 -9.36 12.03
C GLN A 28 1.82 -10.16 12.24
N GLY A 29 0.88 -10.09 11.28
CA GLY A 29 -0.39 -10.77 11.32
C GLY A 29 -0.27 -12.30 11.31
N THR A 30 0.79 -12.85 10.71
CA THR A 30 1.05 -14.31 10.73
C THR A 30 1.45 -14.85 12.10
N GLU A 31 1.87 -13.98 13.03
CA GLU A 31 2.38 -14.35 14.35
C GLU A 31 1.33 -14.22 15.47
N VAL A 32 0.10 -13.82 15.13
CA VAL A 32 -0.97 -13.51 16.09
C VAL A 32 -2.27 -14.23 15.72
N ASP A 33 -3.26 -14.20 16.63
CA ASP A 33 -4.60 -14.68 16.34
C ASP A 33 -5.32 -13.77 15.33
N LEU A 34 -6.41 -14.29 14.75
CA LEU A 34 -7.15 -13.59 13.70
C LEU A 34 -7.70 -12.23 14.15
N ASP A 35 -8.23 -12.12 15.37
CA ASP A 35 -8.83 -10.87 15.83
C ASP A 35 -7.76 -9.78 16.01
N THR A 36 -6.58 -10.17 16.49
CA THR A 36 -5.42 -9.26 16.57
C THR A 36 -4.91 -8.89 15.18
N CYS A 37 -4.83 -9.84 14.25
CA CYS A 37 -4.42 -9.60 12.86
C CYS A 37 -5.35 -8.58 12.17
N LEU A 38 -6.67 -8.73 12.33
CA LEU A 38 -7.65 -7.81 11.75
C LEU A 38 -7.49 -6.37 12.29
N LYS A 39 -7.20 -6.22 13.58
CA LYS A 39 -6.92 -4.89 14.18
C LYS A 39 -5.63 -4.27 13.65
N LEU A 40 -4.59 -5.08 13.43
CA LEU A 40 -3.34 -4.63 12.80
C LEU A 40 -3.60 -4.16 11.38
N GLU A 41 -4.36 -4.94 10.60
CA GLU A 41 -4.74 -4.58 9.23
C GLU A 41 -5.54 -3.27 9.20
N GLU A 42 -6.56 -3.14 10.05
CA GLU A 42 -7.37 -1.90 10.18
C GLU A 42 -6.48 -0.69 10.47
N THR A 43 -5.53 -0.83 11.41
CA THR A 43 -4.61 0.24 11.78
C THR A 43 -3.73 0.65 10.60
N TYR A 44 -3.07 -0.31 9.96
CA TYR A 44 -2.18 -0.07 8.82
C TYR A 44 -2.92 0.48 7.60
N PHE A 45 -4.13 0.00 7.34
CA PHE A 45 -4.99 0.53 6.30
C PHE A 45 -5.41 1.98 6.62
N GLY A 46 -5.85 2.25 7.86
CA GLY A 46 -6.23 3.60 8.30
C GLY A 46 -5.09 4.61 8.15
N LEU A 47 -3.85 4.22 8.43
CA LEU A 47 -2.68 5.08 8.23
C LEU A 47 -2.51 5.53 6.77
N THR A 48 -2.95 4.74 5.79
CA THR A 48 -2.86 5.15 4.37
C THR A 48 -3.71 6.37 4.07
N PHE A 49 -4.85 6.56 4.73
CA PHE A 49 -5.73 7.71 4.51
C PHE A 49 -5.11 9.04 4.92
N ALA A 50 -4.10 9.02 5.80
CA ALA A 50 -3.37 10.20 6.21
C ALA A 50 -2.27 10.62 5.22
N THR A 51 -2.00 9.81 4.18
CA THR A 51 -0.93 10.08 3.20
C THR A 51 -1.41 10.98 2.07
N ALA A 52 -0.54 11.82 1.54
CA ALA A 52 -0.83 12.59 0.33
C ALA A 52 -1.02 11.66 -0.89
N ASP A 53 -0.37 10.51 -0.89
CA ASP A 53 -0.53 9.49 -1.93
C ASP A 53 -1.94 8.88 -1.99
N HIS A 54 -2.66 8.82 -0.87
CA HIS A 54 -4.05 8.39 -0.86
C HIS A 54 -4.95 9.40 -1.59
N ILE A 55 -4.78 10.69 -1.29
CA ILE A 55 -5.52 11.78 -1.97
C ILE A 55 -5.21 11.76 -3.47
N GLU A 56 -3.92 11.71 -3.85
CA GLU A 56 -3.49 11.64 -5.25
C GLU A 56 -4.05 10.41 -5.97
N GLY A 57 -4.12 9.26 -5.30
CA GLY A 57 -4.70 8.04 -5.88
C GLY A 57 -6.19 8.20 -6.18
N ILE A 58 -6.94 8.83 -5.29
CA ILE A 58 -8.37 9.14 -5.49
C ILE A 58 -8.53 10.16 -6.62
N ASP A 59 -7.80 11.27 -6.58
CA ASP A 59 -7.89 12.34 -7.56
C ASP A 59 -7.53 11.83 -8.96
N ALA A 60 -6.42 11.10 -9.10
CA ALA A 60 -5.99 10.53 -10.36
C ALA A 60 -7.03 9.53 -10.92
N PHE A 61 -7.67 8.74 -10.05
CA PHE A 61 -8.74 7.83 -10.45
C PHE A 61 -9.96 8.59 -10.97
N LEU A 62 -10.42 9.63 -10.26
CA LEU A 62 -11.55 10.46 -10.67
C LEU A 62 -11.27 11.22 -11.97
N GLU A 63 -10.04 11.70 -12.14
CA GLU A 63 -9.57 12.43 -13.33
C GLU A 63 -9.18 11.51 -14.50
N LYS A 64 -9.21 10.18 -14.32
CA LYS A 64 -8.81 9.16 -15.31
C LYS A 64 -7.38 9.37 -15.85
N ARG A 65 -6.46 9.75 -14.97
CA ARG A 65 -5.03 9.92 -15.28
C ARG A 65 -4.18 8.95 -14.47
N GLU A 66 -2.93 8.78 -14.88
CA GLU A 66 -1.95 8.04 -14.08
C GLU A 66 -1.61 8.83 -12.80
N PRO A 67 -1.58 8.16 -11.63
CA PRO A 67 -1.21 8.80 -10.37
C PRO A 67 0.30 9.04 -10.28
N ARG A 68 0.69 10.05 -9.51
CA ARG A 68 2.07 10.46 -9.25
C ARG A 68 2.39 10.40 -7.76
N PHE A 69 2.67 9.20 -7.29
CA PHE A 69 3.01 8.96 -5.89
C PHE A 69 4.39 9.50 -5.50
N LYS A 70 4.49 10.04 -4.28
CA LYS A 70 5.70 10.67 -3.72
C LYS A 70 6.17 10.04 -2.40
N GLY A 71 5.42 9.09 -1.83
CA GLY A 71 5.79 8.40 -0.60
C GLY A 71 5.64 9.26 0.65
N ARG A 72 4.61 10.11 0.70
CA ARG A 72 4.29 10.99 1.82
C ARG A 72 2.79 11.14 1.98
#